data_AF-A0A2V9RRC8-F1
#
_entry.id   AF-A0A2V9RRC8-F1
#
_cell.length_a   1.000
_cell.length_b   1.000
_cell.length_c   1.000
_cell.angle_alpha   90.00
_cell.angle_beta   90.00
_cell.angle_gamma   90.00
#
_symmetry.space_group_name_H-M   'P 1'
#
loop_
_entity.id
_entity.type
_entity.pdbx_description
1 polymer ?
#
loop_
_entity_poly.entity_id
_entity_poly.type
_entity_poly.pdbx_seq_one_letter_code
_entity_poly.pdbx_strand_id
1 'polypeptide(L)'
;MRQWVLSAEHILDVSWADSKTEDAATEKIPHPTKISRSAVKEQNKKNKRITNKEVEVRFDNWRKEIGKELEKGELSENERKHLEDFLQVLDNARPYLIQCYDIPDFPRTNNDTERTIRKMKTGYRRITGRKNWNPYLLRYGRYIAFYDWWGRDQRKWQQLIDLAKKVDQVYFRQIQREATVAQSGQLKRFRFRHQTEKYLEALEDRWEAATASDAIDAITQTASLH
;
A
#
# COMPACT_ATOMS: atom_id res chain seq x y z
N MET A 1 -23.51 8.57 -6.81
CA MET A 1 -22.85 8.13 -5.56
C MET A 1 -23.62 8.76 -4.40
N ARG A 2 -24.29 7.96 -3.56
CA ARG A 2 -25.01 8.48 -2.37
C ARG A 2 -24.01 9.07 -1.37
N GLN A 3 -24.48 10.00 -0.52
CA GLN A 3 -23.67 10.72 0.49
C GLN A 3 -22.87 9.80 1.43
N TRP A 4 -23.26 8.54 1.58
CA TRP A 4 -22.60 7.57 2.47
C TRP A 4 -21.12 7.30 2.14
N VAL A 5 -20.73 7.39 0.86
CA VAL A 5 -19.32 7.25 0.45
C VAL A 5 -18.48 8.42 0.95
N LEU A 6 -19.04 9.64 0.96
CA LEU A 6 -18.38 10.83 1.49
C LEU A 6 -18.34 10.78 3.03
N SER A 7 -19.39 10.27 3.67
CA SER A 7 -19.45 10.11 5.14
C SER A 7 -18.37 9.18 5.70
N ALA A 8 -17.92 8.17 4.93
CA ALA A 8 -16.83 7.28 5.35
C ALA A 8 -15.49 8.03 5.54
N GLU A 9 -15.18 8.98 4.65
CA GLU A 9 -13.97 9.82 4.78
C GLU A 9 -14.09 10.78 5.97
N HIS A 10 -15.30 11.26 6.27
CA HIS A 10 -15.59 12.17 7.38
C HIS A 10 -15.51 11.52 8.78
N ILE A 11 -15.57 10.20 8.90
CA ILE A 11 -15.43 9.48 10.17
C ILE A 11 -13.96 9.24 10.52
N LEU A 12 -13.12 9.17 9.47
CA LEU A 12 -11.69 8.87 9.58
C LEU A 12 -10.81 10.12 9.58
N ASP A 13 -11.34 11.29 9.20
CA ASP A 13 -10.64 12.56 9.31
C ASP A 13 -11.26 13.42 10.42
N VAL A 14 -10.43 14.13 11.18
CA VAL A 14 -10.78 14.86 12.41
C VAL A 14 -11.62 16.14 12.12
N SER A 15 -12.23 16.23 10.94
CA SER A 15 -12.91 17.43 10.42
C SER A 15 -14.22 17.80 11.13
N TRP A 16 -14.70 16.98 12.08
CA TRP A 16 -15.89 17.26 12.91
C TRP A 16 -15.59 18.03 14.20
N ALA A 17 -14.34 18.45 14.45
CA ALA A 17 -14.02 19.28 15.60
C ALA A 17 -14.69 20.69 15.57
N ASP A 18 -15.22 21.11 14.42
CA ASP A 18 -15.84 22.44 14.23
C ASP A 18 -17.27 22.36 13.67
N SER A 19 -18.14 21.51 14.22
CA SER A 19 -19.58 21.74 14.10
C SER A 19 -20.16 22.09 15.47
N LYS A 20 -19.92 23.33 15.91
CA LYS A 20 -20.87 23.95 16.82
C LYS A 20 -22.18 24.11 16.06
N THR A 21 -23.23 23.53 16.63
CA THR A 21 -24.62 23.88 16.35
C THR A 21 -24.77 25.40 16.40
N GLU A 22 -25.01 26.03 15.25
CA GLU A 22 -25.60 27.36 15.17
C GLU A 22 -26.89 27.21 14.35
N ASP A 23 -27.98 26.96 15.09
CA ASP A 23 -29.28 27.41 14.67
C ASP A 23 -29.32 28.94 14.77
N ALA A 24 -29.94 29.55 13.75
CA ALA A 24 -30.40 30.93 13.61
C ALA A 24 -29.52 31.95 12.84
N ALA A 25 -30.16 32.48 11.78
CA ALA A 25 -30.00 33.78 11.13
C ALA A 25 -28.91 33.96 10.05
N THR A 26 -29.41 33.98 8.80
CA THR A 26 -29.02 34.83 7.66
C THR A 26 -27.82 35.78 7.86
N GLU A 27 -26.70 35.54 7.18
CA GLU A 27 -25.97 36.57 6.42
C GLU A 27 -24.86 36.00 5.50
N LYS A 28 -24.90 36.46 4.24
CA LYS A 28 -23.87 36.53 3.17
C LYS A 28 -22.58 35.69 3.31
N ILE A 29 -22.39 34.77 2.36
CA ILE A 29 -21.14 34.02 2.11
C ILE A 29 -20.03 34.96 1.60
N PRO A 30 -18.84 35.03 2.25
CA PRO A 30 -17.62 35.53 1.62
C PRO A 30 -16.69 34.37 1.21
N HIS A 31 -15.98 34.56 0.09
CA HIS A 31 -15.01 33.62 -0.49
C HIS A 31 -13.90 33.17 0.48
N PRO A 32 -13.37 31.92 0.34
CA PRO A 32 -12.40 31.38 1.27
C PRO A 32 -11.03 32.02 1.06
N THR A 33 -10.61 32.84 2.04
CA THR A 33 -9.27 33.42 2.08
C THR A 33 -8.30 32.38 2.64
N LYS A 34 -7.10 32.28 2.04
CA LYS A 34 -6.06 31.28 2.34
C LYS A 34 -5.71 31.26 3.82
N ILE A 35 -6.14 30.22 4.54
CA ILE A 35 -5.75 29.96 5.93
C ILE A 35 -4.25 29.63 5.96
N SER A 36 -3.49 30.38 6.76
CA SER A 36 -2.05 30.21 6.91
C SER A 36 -1.72 28.89 7.62
N ARG A 37 -0.64 28.21 7.19
CA ARG A 37 -0.18 26.93 7.76
C ARG A 37 0.13 27.00 9.26
N SER A 38 0.36 28.20 9.79
CA SER A 38 0.56 28.48 11.22
C SER A 38 -0.74 28.32 12.02
N ALA A 39 -1.88 28.78 11.50
CA ALA A 39 -3.18 28.63 12.16
C ALA A 39 -3.63 27.15 12.26
N VAL A 40 -3.34 26.34 11.23
CA VAL A 40 -3.61 24.88 11.22
C VAL A 40 -2.76 24.15 12.27
N LYS A 41 -1.53 24.62 12.53
CA LYS A 41 -0.64 24.05 13.54
C LYS A 41 -1.10 24.37 14.97
N GLU A 42 -1.71 25.53 15.16
CA GLU A 42 -2.15 26.01 16.47
C GLU A 42 -3.53 25.43 16.87
N GLN A 43 -4.43 25.21 15.91
CA GLN A 43 -5.67 24.45 16.13
C GLN A 43 -5.42 22.97 16.48
N ASN A 44 -4.41 22.33 15.88
CA ASN A 44 -4.04 20.94 16.19
C ASN A 44 -3.54 20.73 17.64
N LYS A 45 -3.19 21.81 18.36
CA LYS A 45 -2.71 21.76 19.75
C LYS A 45 -3.83 21.65 20.78
N LYS A 46 -5.10 21.91 20.38
CA LYS A 46 -6.28 21.86 21.27
C LYS A 46 -7.18 20.65 21.08
N ASN A 47 -6.99 19.83 20.04
CA ASN A 47 -7.80 18.65 19.82
C ASN A 47 -7.39 17.51 20.76
N LYS A 48 -8.32 17.15 21.64
CA LYS A 48 -8.29 15.94 22.49
C LYS A 48 -7.76 14.76 21.66
N ARG A 49 -6.72 14.08 22.16
CA ARG A 49 -6.07 12.96 21.45
C ARG A 49 -7.08 11.81 21.32
N ILE A 50 -7.69 11.70 20.14
CA ILE A 50 -8.60 10.61 19.79
C ILE A 50 -7.81 9.29 19.86
N THR A 51 -8.43 8.25 20.41
CA THR A 51 -7.84 6.90 20.60
C THR A 51 -8.42 5.90 19.63
N ASN A 52 -7.74 4.76 19.39
CA ASN A 52 -8.26 3.70 18.52
C ASN A 52 -9.65 3.24 18.98
N LYS A 53 -9.81 3.04 20.30
CA LYS A 53 -11.08 2.61 20.91
C LYS A 53 -12.23 3.58 20.63
N GLU A 54 -11.96 4.89 20.65
CA GLU A 54 -12.97 5.89 20.35
C GLU A 54 -13.38 5.86 18.88
N VAL A 55 -12.43 5.69 17.96
CA VAL A 55 -12.72 5.58 16.53
C VAL A 55 -13.39 4.25 16.19
N GLU A 56 -13.02 3.15 16.84
CA GLU A 56 -13.67 1.84 16.68
C GLU A 56 -15.16 1.92 16.99
N VAL A 57 -15.53 2.50 18.14
CA VAL A 57 -16.94 2.64 18.52
C VAL A 57 -17.70 3.49 17.51
N ARG A 58 -17.10 4.61 17.05
CA ARG A 58 -17.74 5.49 16.05
C ARG A 58 -17.92 4.79 14.71
N PHE A 59 -16.89 4.10 14.24
CA PHE A 59 -16.92 3.34 12.98
C PHE A 59 -17.97 2.23 13.02
N ASP A 60 -18.02 1.46 14.12
CA ASP A 60 -18.99 0.38 14.28
C ASP A 60 -20.43 0.89 14.33
N ASN A 61 -20.66 2.02 15.02
CA ASN A 61 -21.98 2.64 15.08
C ASN A 61 -22.44 3.11 13.70
N TRP A 62 -21.59 3.85 12.99
CA TRP A 62 -21.89 4.30 11.63
C TRP A 62 -22.13 3.13 10.66
N ARG A 63 -21.31 2.08 10.75
CA ARG A 63 -21.47 0.89 9.92
C ARG A 63 -22.83 0.23 10.19
N LYS A 64 -23.25 0.12 11.45
CA LYS A 64 -24.58 -0.39 11.82
C LYS A 64 -25.70 0.51 11.28
N GLU A 65 -25.53 1.83 11.34
CA GLU A 65 -26.51 2.78 10.79
C GLU A 65 -26.67 2.61 9.28
N ILE A 66 -25.57 2.49 8.54
CA ILE A 66 -25.61 2.22 7.10
C ILE A 66 -26.20 0.85 6.79
N GLY A 67 -25.90 -0.17 7.61
CA GLY A 67 -26.48 -1.50 7.45
C GLY A 67 -28.01 -1.50 7.47
N LYS A 68 -28.62 -0.62 8.28
CA LYS A 68 -30.09 -0.47 8.34
C LYS A 68 -30.69 0.03 7.02
N GLU A 69 -29.92 0.72 6.17
CA GLU A 69 -30.39 1.16 4.85
C GLU A 69 -30.74 -0.03 3.93
N LEU A 70 -30.11 -1.19 4.13
CA LEU A 70 -30.45 -2.43 3.41
C LEU A 70 -31.87 -2.92 3.75
N GLU A 71 -32.32 -2.69 4.98
CA GLU A 71 -33.61 -3.18 5.51
C GLU A 71 -34.78 -2.25 5.13
N LYS A 72 -34.51 -0.97 4.83
CA LYS A 72 -35.56 0.04 4.54
C LYS A 72 -36.30 -0.17 3.23
N GLY A 73 -35.80 -1.01 2.32
CA GLY A 73 -36.47 -1.34 1.05
C GLY A 73 -36.47 -0.23 -0.01
N GLU A 74 -35.82 0.92 0.26
CA GLU A 74 -35.75 2.09 -0.64
C GLU A 74 -34.63 2.00 -1.69
N LEU A 75 -33.84 0.93 -1.66
CA LEU A 75 -32.68 0.73 -2.53
C LEU A 75 -33.07 -0.09 -3.75
N SER A 76 -32.61 0.34 -4.92
CA SER A 76 -32.64 -0.52 -6.10
C SER A 76 -31.74 -1.75 -5.90
N GLU A 77 -31.99 -2.82 -6.67
CA GLU A 77 -31.23 -4.07 -6.57
C GLU A 77 -29.71 -3.86 -6.75
N ASN A 78 -29.33 -2.99 -7.69
CA ASN A 78 -27.92 -2.64 -7.90
C ASN A 78 -27.33 -1.87 -6.70
N GLU A 79 -28.08 -0.93 -6.12
CA GLU A 79 -27.61 -0.19 -4.95
C GLU A 79 -27.46 -1.09 -3.72
N ARG A 80 -28.39 -2.02 -3.52
CA ARG A 80 -28.33 -3.03 -2.47
C ARG A 80 -27.05 -3.87 -2.60
N LYS A 81 -26.79 -4.43 -3.79
CA LYS A 81 -25.59 -5.23 -4.05
C LYS A 81 -24.29 -4.44 -3.80
N HIS A 82 -24.20 -3.21 -4.30
CA HIS A 82 -23.01 -2.38 -4.06
C HIS A 82 -22.82 -2.07 -2.57
N LEU A 83 -23.91 -1.87 -1.83
CA LEU A 83 -23.85 -1.60 -0.40
C LEU A 83 -23.43 -2.84 0.40
N GLU A 84 -23.94 -4.02 0.05
CA GLU A 84 -23.50 -5.30 0.61
C GLU A 84 -22.00 -5.53 0.36
N ASP A 85 -21.54 -5.37 -0.89
CA ASP A 85 -20.13 -5.47 -1.24
C ASP A 85 -19.27 -4.47 -0.45
N PHE A 86 -19.75 -3.24 -0.29
CA PHE A 86 -19.07 -2.20 0.46
C PHE A 86 -18.95 -2.55 1.95
N LEU A 87 -20.04 -2.97 2.60
CA LEU A 87 -20.04 -3.41 4.00
C LEU A 87 -19.13 -4.62 4.20
N GLN A 88 -19.13 -5.56 3.25
CA GLN A 88 -18.25 -6.73 3.29
C GLN A 88 -16.76 -6.34 3.22
N VAL A 89 -16.41 -5.37 2.37
CA VAL A 89 -15.04 -4.84 2.30
C VAL A 89 -14.66 -4.16 3.62
N LEU A 90 -15.56 -3.37 4.20
CA LEU A 90 -15.32 -2.72 5.49
C LEU A 90 -15.10 -3.72 6.62
N ASP A 91 -15.82 -4.84 6.63
CA ASP A 91 -15.66 -5.90 7.63
C ASP A 91 -14.29 -6.54 7.58
N ASN A 92 -13.85 -6.86 6.37
CA ASN A 92 -12.55 -7.44 6.12
C ASN A 92 -11.42 -6.47 6.48
N ALA A 93 -11.64 -5.16 6.25
CA ALA A 93 -10.67 -4.11 6.54
C ALA A 93 -10.65 -3.66 8.02
N ARG A 94 -11.75 -3.83 8.75
CA ARG A 94 -11.96 -3.30 10.11
C ARG A 94 -10.77 -3.55 11.06
N PRO A 95 -10.17 -4.77 11.15
CA PRO A 95 -9.08 -5.02 12.10
C PRO A 95 -7.82 -4.17 11.87
N TYR A 96 -7.66 -3.61 10.68
CA TYR A 96 -6.45 -2.90 10.23
C TYR A 96 -6.66 -1.40 10.03
N LEU A 97 -7.92 -0.94 9.98
CA LEU A 97 -8.24 0.43 9.57
C LEU A 97 -7.92 1.47 10.65
N ILE A 98 -8.00 1.10 11.92
CA ILE A 98 -8.06 2.06 13.05
C ILE A 98 -6.78 2.08 13.89
N GLN A 99 -5.73 1.35 13.50
CA GLN A 99 -4.52 1.17 14.31
C GLN A 99 -3.67 2.46 14.51
N CYS A 100 -3.96 3.53 13.78
CA CYS A 100 -3.13 4.73 13.68
C CYS A 100 -3.32 5.78 14.78
N TYR A 101 -4.33 5.68 15.64
CA TYR A 101 -4.65 6.73 16.61
C TYR A 101 -3.86 6.59 17.92
N ASP A 102 -3.58 5.36 18.35
CA ASP A 102 -2.85 5.09 19.58
C ASP A 102 -1.32 5.09 19.37
N ILE A 103 -0.85 4.85 18.15
CA ILE A 103 0.58 4.79 17.83
C ILE A 103 1.12 6.23 17.62
N PRO A 104 2.02 6.73 18.48
CA PRO A 104 2.67 8.01 18.26
C PRO A 104 3.40 8.01 16.90
N ASP A 105 3.36 9.15 16.20
CA ASP A 105 4.04 9.37 14.91
C ASP A 105 3.61 8.46 13.75
N PHE A 106 2.62 7.58 13.94
CA PHE A 106 2.05 6.82 12.84
C PHE A 106 1.12 7.72 12.01
N PRO A 107 1.29 7.79 10.68
CA PRO A 107 0.52 8.69 9.85
C PRO A 107 -0.95 8.25 9.79
N ARG A 108 -1.87 9.15 10.14
CA ARG A 108 -3.32 8.93 10.06
C ARG A 108 -3.85 8.85 8.63
N THR A 109 -3.12 9.44 7.68
CA THR A 109 -3.47 9.43 6.26
C THR A 109 -2.31 8.91 5.44
N ASN A 110 -2.62 8.27 4.31
CA ASN A 110 -1.61 7.79 3.36
C ASN A 110 -1.12 8.91 2.40
N ASN A 111 -1.59 10.15 2.55
CA ASN A 111 -1.35 11.27 1.64
C ASN A 111 0.12 11.48 1.27
N ASP A 112 1.02 11.41 2.25
CA ASP A 112 2.45 11.58 2.02
C ASP A 112 3.06 10.39 1.25
N THR A 113 2.56 9.19 1.51
CA THR A 113 2.90 7.96 0.78
C THR A 113 2.42 8.06 -0.67
N GLU A 114 1.17 8.46 -0.90
CA GLU A 114 0.61 8.65 -2.24
C GLU A 114 1.37 9.71 -3.04
N ARG A 115 1.68 10.85 -2.40
CA ARG A 115 2.48 11.92 -2.99
C ARG A 115 3.88 11.41 -3.37
N THR A 116 4.49 10.59 -2.51
CA THR A 116 5.80 10.00 -2.76
C THR A 116 5.76 8.99 -3.92
N ILE A 117 4.76 8.11 -3.95
CA ILE A 117 4.54 7.16 -5.06
C ILE A 117 4.28 7.93 -6.36
N ARG A 118 3.51 9.02 -6.34
CA ARG A 118 3.25 9.85 -7.52
C ARG A 118 4.51 10.50 -8.06
N LYS A 119 5.42 10.97 -7.19
CA LYS A 119 6.72 11.52 -7.60
C LYS A 119 7.58 10.44 -8.26
N MET A 120 7.71 9.26 -7.63
CA MET A 120 8.44 8.13 -8.21
C MET A 120 7.90 7.73 -9.59
N LYS A 121 6.57 7.57 -9.72
CA LYS A 121 5.92 7.24 -11.00
C LYS A 121 6.20 8.31 -12.07
N THR A 122 6.21 9.58 -11.68
CA THR A 122 6.51 10.70 -12.59
C THR A 122 7.98 10.67 -13.03
N GLY A 123 8.92 10.46 -12.11
CA GLY A 123 10.35 10.32 -12.43
C GLY A 123 10.59 9.14 -13.37
N TYR A 124 10.02 7.97 -13.06
CA TYR A 124 10.08 6.79 -13.91
C TYR A 124 9.57 7.06 -15.34
N ARG A 125 8.42 7.74 -15.47
CA ARG A 125 7.86 8.12 -16.77
C ARG A 125 8.79 9.04 -17.56
N ARG A 126 9.44 10.00 -16.90
CA ARG A 126 10.38 10.93 -17.55
C ARG A 126 11.64 10.20 -18.05
N ILE A 127 12.15 9.25 -17.29
CA ILE A 127 13.37 8.50 -17.65
C ILE A 127 13.09 7.48 -18.75
N THR A 128 11.95 6.79 -18.70
CA THR A 128 11.70 5.62 -19.56
C THR A 128 10.66 5.85 -20.66
N GLY A 129 9.89 6.93 -20.60
CA GLY A 129 8.73 7.18 -21.46
C GLY A 129 7.53 6.27 -21.20
N ARG A 130 7.62 5.30 -20.28
CA ARG A 130 6.59 4.26 -20.10
C ARG A 130 5.55 4.64 -19.06
N LYS A 131 4.26 4.53 -19.43
CA LYS A 131 3.14 4.77 -18.50
C LYS A 131 3.03 3.70 -17.41
N ASN A 132 3.30 2.44 -17.76
CA ASN A 132 3.25 1.30 -16.86
C ASN A 132 4.56 1.16 -16.06
N TRP A 133 4.49 1.37 -14.75
CA TRP A 133 5.64 1.23 -13.83
C TRP A 133 5.73 -0.14 -13.15
N ASN A 134 4.79 -1.06 -13.39
CA ASN A 134 4.79 -2.37 -12.73
C ASN A 134 6.04 -3.19 -13.06
N PRO A 135 6.55 -3.22 -14.31
CA PRO A 135 7.81 -3.90 -14.62
C PRO A 135 9.00 -3.31 -13.85
N TYR A 136 8.97 -2.00 -13.60
CA TYR A 136 10.00 -1.32 -12.82
C TYR A 136 9.93 -1.74 -11.35
N LEU A 137 8.72 -1.76 -10.78
CA LEU A 137 8.49 -2.24 -9.41
C LEU A 137 8.88 -3.71 -9.25
N LEU A 138 8.59 -4.58 -10.21
CA LEU A 138 8.97 -6.00 -10.15
C LEU A 138 10.49 -6.20 -10.26
N ARG A 139 11.17 -5.37 -11.06
CA ARG A 139 12.62 -5.48 -11.28
C ARG A 139 13.46 -4.94 -10.12
N TYR A 140 13.04 -3.83 -9.53
CA TYR A 140 13.82 -3.18 -8.47
C TYR A 140 13.15 -3.28 -7.08
N GLY A 141 11.94 -3.81 -7.02
CA GLY A 141 11.26 -4.18 -5.79
C GLY A 141 11.13 -3.03 -4.80
N ARG A 142 11.24 -3.39 -3.52
CA ARG A 142 11.22 -2.49 -2.36
C ARG A 142 12.30 -1.41 -2.44
N TYR A 143 13.39 -1.63 -3.16
CA TYR A 143 14.55 -0.74 -3.18
C TYR A 143 14.28 0.61 -3.87
N ILE A 144 13.30 0.69 -4.78
CA ILE A 144 12.98 1.94 -5.49
C ILE A 144 12.67 3.07 -4.52
N ALA A 145 11.83 2.82 -3.53
CA ALA A 145 11.44 3.84 -2.55
C ALA A 145 12.64 4.30 -1.72
N PHE A 146 13.55 3.37 -1.38
CA PHE A 146 14.78 3.69 -0.66
C PHE A 146 15.73 4.53 -1.52
N TYR A 147 15.96 4.15 -2.78
CA TYR A 147 16.81 4.92 -3.69
C TYR A 147 16.26 6.31 -3.95
N ASP A 148 14.94 6.44 -4.18
CA ASP A 148 14.31 7.74 -4.34
C ASP A 148 14.45 8.59 -3.07
N TRP A 149 14.32 8.01 -1.88
CA TRP A 149 14.49 8.75 -0.62
C TRP A 149 15.92 9.23 -0.39
N TRP A 150 16.90 8.32 -0.50
CA TRP A 150 18.31 8.60 -0.23
C TRP A 150 18.95 9.47 -1.32
N GLY A 151 18.50 9.32 -2.58
CA GLY A 151 19.02 10.08 -3.73
C GLY A 151 18.44 11.49 -3.87
N ARG A 152 17.51 11.92 -3.02
CA ARG A 152 16.92 13.27 -3.07
C ARG A 152 17.86 14.38 -2.61
N ASP A 153 18.87 14.06 -1.81
CA ASP A 153 19.78 15.03 -1.20
C ASP A 153 21.17 14.42 -1.08
N GLN A 154 22.19 15.16 -1.51
CA GLN A 154 23.58 14.76 -1.42
C GLN A 154 24.00 14.45 0.02
N ARG A 155 23.48 15.20 1.01
CA ARG A 155 23.78 14.94 2.43
C ARG A 155 23.21 13.61 2.90
N LYS A 156 21.98 13.27 2.47
CA LYS A 156 21.37 11.97 2.78
C LYS A 156 22.14 10.85 2.11
N TRP A 157 22.53 11.03 0.85
CA TRP A 157 23.35 10.05 0.16
C TRP A 157 24.67 9.78 0.90
N GLN A 158 25.32 10.83 1.41
CA GLN A 158 26.53 10.67 2.23
C GLN A 158 26.27 9.91 3.53
N GLN A 159 25.16 10.21 4.22
CA GLN A 159 24.75 9.46 5.41
C GLN A 159 24.51 7.97 5.12
N LEU A 160 23.90 7.64 3.97
CA LEU A 160 23.73 6.25 3.54
C LEU A 160 25.09 5.55 3.37
N ILE A 161 26.05 6.21 2.72
CA ILE A 161 27.40 5.67 2.54
C ILE A 161 28.06 5.41 3.91
N ASP A 162 27.93 6.33 4.85
CA ASP A 162 28.53 6.18 6.17
C ASP A 162 27.85 5.11 7.03
N LEU A 163 26.53 4.92 6.88
CA LEU A 163 25.81 3.80 7.47
C LEU A 163 26.22 2.47 6.82
N ALA A 164 26.36 2.42 5.49
CA ALA A 164 26.74 1.22 4.76
C ALA A 164 28.12 0.69 5.18
N LYS A 165 29.06 1.57 5.54
CA LYS A 165 30.37 1.18 6.09
C LYS A 165 30.30 0.41 7.41
N LYS A 166 29.20 0.58 8.16
CA LYS A 166 29.01 -0.04 9.49
C LYS A 166 28.22 -1.34 9.44
N VAL A 167 27.75 -1.74 8.26
CA VAL A 167 26.93 -2.95 8.10
C VAL A 167 27.83 -4.18 8.11
N ASP A 168 27.48 -5.18 8.92
CA ASP A 168 28.12 -6.49 8.85
C ASP A 168 27.90 -7.12 7.46
N GLN A 169 29.00 -7.46 6.80
CA GLN A 169 28.98 -7.98 5.45
C GLN A 169 28.32 -9.36 5.37
N VAL A 170 28.46 -10.19 6.40
CA VAL A 170 27.85 -11.53 6.43
C VAL A 170 26.34 -11.40 6.54
N TYR A 171 25.86 -10.62 7.51
CA TYR A 171 24.44 -10.30 7.65
C TYR A 171 23.85 -9.65 6.39
N PHE A 172 24.57 -8.71 5.76
CA PHE A 172 24.11 -8.10 4.51
C PHE A 172 23.91 -9.12 3.39
N ARG A 173 24.87 -10.02 3.18
CA ARG A 173 24.77 -11.06 2.14
C ARG A 173 23.60 -12.01 2.42
N GLN A 174 23.33 -12.33 3.68
CA GLN A 174 22.18 -13.14 4.06
C GLN A 174 20.86 -12.45 3.68
N ILE A 175 20.66 -11.20 4.11
CA ILE A 175 19.46 -10.42 3.78
C ILE A 175 19.32 -10.23 2.26
N GLN A 176 20.42 -10.04 1.55
CA GLN A 176 20.42 -9.93 0.09
C GLN A 176 19.92 -11.23 -0.56
N ARG A 177 20.42 -12.40 -0.13
CA ARG A 177 19.96 -13.71 -0.63
C ARG A 177 18.46 -13.90 -0.37
N GLU A 178 17.99 -13.63 0.84
CA GLU A 178 16.57 -13.74 1.19
C GLU A 178 15.69 -12.83 0.31
N ALA A 179 16.12 -11.59 0.09
CA ALA A 179 15.42 -10.65 -0.78
C ALA A 179 15.39 -11.11 -2.25
N THR A 180 16.50 -11.64 -2.77
CA THR A 180 16.59 -12.19 -4.13
C THR A 180 15.68 -13.41 -4.29
N VAL A 181 15.65 -14.33 -3.32
CA VAL A 181 14.75 -15.50 -3.35
C VAL A 181 13.30 -15.06 -3.38
N ALA A 182 12.89 -14.15 -2.50
CA ALA A 182 11.53 -13.61 -2.46
C ALA A 182 11.15 -12.92 -3.78
N GLN A 183 12.06 -12.12 -4.35
CA GLN A 183 11.86 -11.45 -5.63
C GLN A 183 11.75 -12.45 -6.79
N SER A 184 12.57 -13.51 -6.78
CA SER A 184 12.53 -14.55 -7.81
C SER A 184 11.17 -15.24 -7.88
N GLY A 185 10.51 -15.48 -6.73
CA GLY A 185 9.18 -16.06 -6.66
C GLY A 185 8.12 -15.17 -7.31
N GLN A 186 8.18 -13.86 -7.06
CA GLN A 186 7.28 -12.89 -7.70
C GLN A 186 7.49 -12.83 -9.21
N LEU A 187 8.74 -12.84 -9.67
CA LEU A 187 9.08 -12.83 -11.10
C LEU A 187 8.63 -14.12 -11.80
N LYS A 188 8.77 -15.29 -11.18
CA LYS A 188 8.27 -16.58 -11.72
C LYS A 188 6.75 -16.53 -11.90
N ARG A 189 6.01 -16.08 -10.89
CA ARG A 189 4.53 -15.92 -10.97
C ARG A 189 4.13 -14.92 -12.04
N PHE A 190 4.86 -13.81 -12.17
CA PHE A 190 4.62 -12.82 -13.21
C PHE A 190 4.86 -13.40 -14.62
N ARG A 191 6.00 -14.08 -14.83
CA ARG A 191 6.33 -14.72 -16.11
C ARG A 191 5.29 -15.76 -16.50
N PHE A 192 4.91 -16.64 -15.57
CA PHE A 192 3.87 -17.64 -15.79
C PHE A 192 2.56 -16.98 -16.24
N ARG A 193 2.08 -15.93 -15.54
CA ARG A 193 0.81 -15.26 -15.90
C ARG A 193 0.82 -14.54 -17.25
N HIS A 194 2.00 -14.10 -17.72
CA HIS A 194 2.11 -13.30 -18.95
C HIS A 194 2.60 -14.10 -20.16
N GLN A 195 3.25 -15.24 -19.96
CA GLN A 195 3.86 -16.06 -21.00
C GLN A 195 3.76 -17.55 -20.61
N THR A 196 2.55 -18.02 -20.30
CA THR A 196 2.31 -19.37 -19.78
C THR A 196 2.92 -20.45 -20.67
N GLU A 197 2.62 -20.44 -21.96
CA GLU A 197 3.08 -21.46 -22.92
C GLU A 197 4.61 -21.53 -22.99
N LYS A 198 5.27 -20.39 -23.22
CA LYS A 198 6.75 -20.32 -23.26
C LYS A 198 7.40 -20.71 -21.95
N TYR A 199 6.73 -20.47 -20.83
CA TYR A 199 7.24 -20.84 -19.52
C TYR A 199 7.13 -22.35 -19.26
N LEU A 200 6.06 -22.99 -19.77
CA LEU A 200 5.86 -24.44 -19.71
C LEU A 200 6.85 -25.16 -20.64
N GLU A 201 7.00 -24.70 -21.87
CA GLU A 201 7.99 -25.23 -22.83
C GLU A 201 9.42 -25.18 -22.24
N ALA A 202 9.83 -24.02 -21.71
CA ALA A 202 11.13 -23.89 -21.04
C ALA A 202 11.24 -24.67 -19.71
N LEU A 203 10.14 -25.17 -19.15
CA LEU A 203 10.15 -26.09 -18.00
C LEU A 203 10.32 -27.53 -18.47
N GLU A 204 9.61 -27.92 -19.53
CA GLU A 204 9.72 -29.23 -20.18
C GLU A 204 11.15 -29.45 -20.68
N ASP A 205 11.74 -28.51 -21.40
CA ASP A 205 13.15 -28.59 -21.86
C ASP A 205 14.14 -28.81 -20.70
N ARG A 206 13.94 -28.10 -19.59
CA ARG A 206 14.80 -28.21 -18.40
C ARG A 206 14.60 -29.53 -17.68
N TRP A 207 13.38 -30.07 -17.71
CA TRP A 207 13.07 -31.37 -17.13
C TRP A 207 13.74 -32.48 -17.95
N GLU A 208 13.60 -32.44 -19.27
CA GLU A 208 14.25 -33.38 -20.18
C GLU A 208 15.78 -33.37 -20.00
N ALA A 209 16.38 -32.18 -19.97
CA ALA A 209 17.82 -32.03 -19.75
C ALA A 209 18.28 -32.58 -18.38
N ALA A 210 17.51 -32.38 -17.31
CA ALA A 210 17.83 -32.91 -15.99
C ALA A 210 17.75 -34.45 -15.96
N THR A 211 16.69 -35.02 -16.55
CA THR A 211 16.54 -36.48 -16.63
C THR A 211 17.61 -37.14 -17.50
N ALA A 212 18.06 -36.47 -18.57
CA ALA A 212 19.16 -36.93 -19.40
C ALA A 212 20.50 -36.90 -18.65
N SER A 213 20.74 -35.87 -17.82
CA SER A 213 21.93 -35.78 -16.96
C SER A 213 21.95 -36.91 -15.92
N ASP A 214 20.83 -37.16 -15.25
CA ASP A 214 20.71 -38.22 -14.24
C ASP A 214 20.91 -39.62 -14.87
N ALA A 215 20.46 -39.82 -16.11
CA ALA A 215 20.68 -41.06 -16.85
C ALA A 215 22.15 -41.28 -17.22
N ILE A 216 22.88 -40.22 -17.58
CA ILE A 216 24.31 -40.27 -17.89
C ILE A 216 25.12 -40.57 -16.61
N ASP A 217 24.77 -39.95 -15.48
CA ASP A 217 25.45 -40.18 -14.20
C ASP A 217 25.25 -41.62 -13.69
N ALA A 218 24.06 -42.20 -13.90
CA ALA A 218 23.78 -43.61 -13.57
C ALA A 218 24.58 -44.61 -14.42
N ILE A 219 24.76 -44.35 -15.71
CA ILE A 219 25.59 -45.17 -16.62
C ILE A 219 27.08 -45.09 -16.22
N THR A 220 27.53 -43.91 -15.79
CA THR A 220 28.93 -43.70 -15.41
C THR A 220 29.27 -44.38 -14.06
N GLN A 221 28.33 -44.44 -13.12
CA GLN A 221 28.48 -45.18 -11.85
C GLN A 221 28.49 -46.70 -12.04
N THR A 222 27.69 -47.23 -12.97
CA THR A 222 27.66 -48.67 -13.27
C THR A 222 28.91 -49.15 -14.01
N ALA A 223 29.54 -48.29 -14.81
CA ALA A 223 30.80 -48.59 -15.47
C ALA A 223 32.05 -48.53 -14.55
N SER A 224 31.96 -47.93 -13.36
CA SER A 224 33.07 -47.90 -12.37
C SER A 224 33.05 -49.06 -11.36
N LEU A 225 32.04 -49.94 -11.42
CA LEU A 225 31.87 -51.11 -10.53
C LEU A 225 32.23 -52.46 -11.20
N HIS A 226 32.80 -52.42 -12.41
CA HIS A 226 33.39 -53.55 -13.13
C HIS A 226 34.86 -53.29 -13.44
#